data_AF-X1PJ99-F1
#
_entry.id   AF-X1PJ99-F1
#
_cell.length_a   1.000
_cell.length_b   1.000
_cell.length_c   1.000
_cell.angle_alpha   90.00
_cell.angle_beta   90.00
_cell.angle_gamma   90.00
#
_symmetry.space_group_name_H-M   'P 1'
#
loop_
_entity.id
_entity.type
_entity.pdbx_description
1 polymer ?
#
loop_
_entity_poly.entity_id
_entity_poly.type
_entity_poly.pdbx_seq_one_letter_code
_entity_poly.pdbx_strand_id
1 'polypeptide(L)' 'GLGSAEEIASSAGLPLFRVRSGLRELTQAGLANQKDDKYELSPRGMELVSTLSG' A
#
# COMPACT_ATOMS: atom_id res chain seq x y z
N GLY A 1 8.06 3.92 -3.74
CA GLY A 1 7.38 2.67 -3.36
C GLY A 1 6.96 2.76 -1.91
N LEU A 2 5.94 2.02 -1.50
CA LEU A 2 5.44 1.98 -0.12
C LEU A 2 6.39 1.21 0.82
N GLY A 3 7.28 0.37 0.28
CA GLY A 3 8.18 -0.49 1.07
C GLY A 3 7.58 -1.88 1.31
N SER A 4 8.22 -2.70 2.13
CA SER A 4 7.67 -3.98 2.57
C SER A 4 6.53 -3.79 3.58
N ALA A 5 5.71 -4.82 3.80
CA ALA A 5 4.64 -4.75 4.78
C ALA A 5 5.16 -4.48 6.21
N GLU A 6 6.36 -4.98 6.53
CA GLU A 6 7.07 -4.78 7.77
C GLU A 6 7.54 -3.33 7.94
N GLU A 7 8.13 -2.74 6.89
CA GLU A 7 8.55 -1.32 6.88
C GLU A 7 7.35 -0.38 7.04
N ILE A 8 6.25 -0.68 6.35
CA ILE A 8 5.01 0.09 6.43
C ILE A 8 4.38 -0.02 7.82
N ALA A 9 4.32 -1.22 8.39
CA ALA A 9 3.79 -1.43 9.74
C ALA A 9 4.60 -0.68 10.80
N SER A 10 5.93 -0.72 10.69
CA SER A 10 6.82 0.01 11.60
C SER A 10 6.64 1.53 11.49
N SER A 11 6.57 2.08 10.28
CA SER A 11 6.44 3.52 10.05
C SER A 11 5.06 4.07 10.39
N ALA A 12 4.00 3.29 10.15
CA ALA A 12 2.62 3.68 10.44
C ALA A 12 2.21 3.44 11.91
N GLY A 13 3.02 2.73 12.71
CA GLY A 13 2.66 2.34 14.06
C GLY A 13 1.44 1.40 14.11
N LEU A 14 1.25 0.60 13.07
CA LEU A 14 0.11 -0.31 12.93
C LEU A 14 0.55 -1.78 13.07
N PRO A 15 -0.31 -2.67 13.58
CA PRO A 15 -0.03 -4.10 13.58
C PRO A 15 0.23 -4.65 12.17
N LEU A 16 1.25 -5.50 12.01
CA LEU A 16 1.64 -6.07 10.71
C LEU A 16 0.48 -6.78 10.00
N PHE A 17 -0.39 -7.49 10.72
CA PHE A 17 -1.54 -8.16 10.12
C PHE A 17 -2.55 -7.16 9.51
N ARG A 18 -2.72 -5.98 10.12
CA ARG A 18 -3.60 -4.93 9.60
C ARG A 18 -3.04 -4.35 8.31
N VAL A 19 -1.73 -4.07 8.29
CA VAL A 19 -1.04 -3.59 7.09
C VAL A 19 -1.13 -4.61 5.95
N ARG A 20 -0.90 -5.89 6.23
CA ARG A 20 -1.03 -6.97 5.24
C ARG A 20 -2.45 -7.10 4.69
N SER A 21 -3.49 -6.97 5.51
CA SER A 21 -4.89 -6.96 5.04
C SER A 21 -5.15 -5.79 4.11
N GLY A 22 -4.79 -4.56 4.52
CA GLY A 22 -4.99 -3.37 3.71
C GLY A 22 -4.23 -3.43 2.37
N LEU A 23 -2.98 -3.88 2.38
CA LEU A 23 -2.19 -4.05 1.15
C LEU A 23 -2.81 -5.09 0.22
N ARG A 24 -3.34 -6.20 0.75
CA ARG A 24 -4.08 -7.19 -0.06
C ARG A 24 -5.32 -6.58 -0.68
N GLU A 25 -6.11 -5.82 0.07
CA GLU A 25 -7.32 -5.15 -0.43
C GLU A 25 -6.98 -4.14 -1.55
N LEU A 26 -5.93 -3.33 -1.35
CA LEU A 26 -5.45 -2.38 -2.35
C LEU A 26 -4.96 -3.07 -3.63
N THR A 27 -4.22 -4.18 -3.50
CA THR A 27 -3.77 -4.96 -4.66
C THR A 27 -4.96 -5.60 -5.39
N GLN A 28 -5.93 -6.15 -4.66
CA GLN A 28 -7.15 -6.71 -5.25
C GLN A 28 -8.00 -5.65 -5.97
N ALA A 29 -8.00 -4.41 -5.48
CA ALA A 29 -8.66 -3.28 -6.12
C ALA A 29 -7.86 -2.69 -7.30
N GLY A 30 -6.65 -3.18 -7.58
CA GLY A 30 -5.77 -2.65 -8.62
C GLY A 30 -5.16 -1.28 -8.30
N LEU A 31 -5.11 -0.92 -7.01
CA LEU A 31 -4.56 0.35 -6.51
C LEU A 31 -3.10 0.25 -6.08
N ALA A 32 -2.63 -0.96 -5.80
CA ALA A 32 -1.23 -1.25 -5.50
C ALA A 32 -0.76 -2.49 -6.27
N ASN A 33 0.55 -2.57 -6.50
CA ASN A 33 1.22 -3.74 -7.04
C ASN A 33 2.23 -4.25 -6.02
N GLN A 34 2.31 -5.57 -5.87
CA GLN A 34 3.39 -6.22 -5.15
C GLN A 34 4.50 -6.60 -6.15
N LYS A 35 5.73 -6.18 -5.85
CA LYS A 35 6.96 -6.60 -6.53
C LYS A 35 7.88 -7.18 -5.48
N ASP A 36 8.10 -8.49 -5.55
CA ASP A 36 8.81 -9.25 -4.54
C ASP A 36 8.21 -9.05 -3.13
N ASP A 37 9.01 -8.53 -2.19
CA ASP A 37 8.62 -8.23 -0.82
C ASP A 37 8.07 -6.80 -0.64
N LYS A 38 8.04 -6.00 -1.71
CA LYS A 38 7.69 -4.58 -1.66
C LYS A 38 6.39 -4.25 -2.38
N TYR A 39 5.79 -3.14 -1.96
CA TYR A 39 4.59 -2.60 -2.56
C TYR A 39 4.85 -1.25 -3.21
N GLU A 40 4.14 -0.99 -4.30
CA GLU A 40 4.10 0.29 -5.00
C GLU A 40 2.66 0.64 -5.36
N LEU A 41 2.33 1.93 -5.42
CA LEU A 41 1.04 2.36 -5.94
C LEU A 41 0.99 2.09 -7.45
N SER A 42 -0.16 1.62 -7.92
CA SER A 42 -0.43 1.59 -9.36
C SER A 42 -0.67 3.02 -9.88
N PRO A 43 -0.68 3.25 -11.20
CA PRO A 43 -1.07 4.55 -11.76
C PRO A 43 -2.43 5.05 -11.24
N ARG A 44 -3.40 4.13 -11.12
CA ARG A 44 -4.73 4.42 -10.56
C ARG A 44 -4.67 4.74 -9.07
N GLY A 45 -3.80 4.05 -8.31
CA GLY A 45 -3.56 4.35 -6.90
C GLY A 45 -2.98 5.75 -6.69
N MET A 46 -2.03 6.17 -7.53
CA MET A 46 -1.44 7.51 -7.48
C MET A 46 -2.48 8.60 -7.78
N GLU A 47 -3.32 8.40 -8.80
CA GLU A 47 -4.41 9.32 -9.15
C GLU A 47 -5.42 9.49 -8.00
N LEU A 48 -5.80 8.38 -7.35
CA LEU A 48 -6.72 8.41 -6.20
C LEU A 48 -6.12 9.22 -5.04
N VAL A 49 -4.86 8.97 -4.68
CA VAL A 49 -4.18 9.72 -3.61
C VAL A 49 -4.10 11.21 -3.96
N SER A 50 -3.79 11.55 -5.21
CA SER A 50 -3.75 12.95 -5.67
C SER A 50 -5.11 13.63 -5.52
N THR A 51 -6.20 12.93 -5.82
CA THR A 51 -7.56 13.45 -5.69
C THR A 51 -7.97 13.65 -4.23
N LEU A 52 -7.54 12.76 -3.33
CA LEU A 52 -7.85 12.84 -1.89
C LEU A 52 -7.02 13.88 -1.14
N SER A 53 -5.92 14.37 -1.73
CA SER A 53 -4.98 15.29 -1.09
C SER A 53 -5.16 16.75 -1.53
N GLY A 54 -6.05 17.01 -2.49
CA GLY A 54 -6.44 18.35 -2.96
C GLY A 54 -7.73 18.82 -2.33
#